data_AF-A0A1M7T3W3-F1
#
_entry.id   AF-A0A1M7T3W3-F1
#
_cell.length_a   1.000
_cell.length_b   1.000
_cell.length_c   1.000
_cell.angle_alpha   90.00
_cell.angle_beta   90.00
_cell.angle_gamma   90.00
#
_symmetry.space_group_name_H-M   'P 1'
#
loop_
_entity.id
_entity.type
_entity.pdbx_description
1 polymer ?
#
loop_
_entity_poly.entity_id
_entity_poly.type
_entity_poly.pdbx_seq_one_letter_code
_entity_poly.pdbx_strand_id
1 'polypeptide(L)' 'MKAQQWHDAMRMAHSLKGTLAIVGAEDLREIATLLEYSCRDEKAEEAEKNLAILEQTKEQLIEALNKI' A
#
# COMPACT_ATOMS: atom_id res chain seq x y z
N MET A 1 -12.15 12.22 4.57
CA MET A 1 -10.79 12.71 4.89
C MET A 1 -10.66 14.15 4.43
N LYS A 2 -9.79 14.96 5.05
CA LYS A 2 -9.41 16.29 4.57
C LYS A 2 -8.41 16.17 3.41
N ALA A 3 -8.35 17.14 2.49
CA ALA A 3 -7.42 17.14 1.36
C ALA A 3 -5.95 16.89 1.75
N GLN A 4 -5.49 17.47 2.87
CA GLN A 4 -4.14 17.22 3.39
C GLN A 4 -3.93 15.74 3.75
N GLN A 5 -4.93 15.09 4.35
CA GLN A 5 -4.83 13.68 4.73
C GLN A 5 -4.75 12.76 3.50
N TRP A 6 -5.46 13.10 2.42
CA TRP A 6 -5.35 12.38 1.14
C TRP A 6 -3.95 12.50 0.55
N HIS A 7 -3.40 13.71 0.54
CA HIS A 7 -2.05 13.96 0.04
C HIS A 7 -1.00 13.21 0.85
N ASP A 8 -1.10 13.22 2.18
CA ASP A 8 -0.18 12.51 3.05
C ASP A 8 -0.23 11.00 2.83
N ALA A 9 -1.44 10.43 2.75
CA ALA A 9 -1.64 9.00 2.47
C ALA A 9 -1.07 8.60 1.10
N MET A 10 -1.31 9.41 0.06
CA MET A 10 -0.73 9.22 -1.27
C MET A 10 0.82 9.20 -1.22
N ARG A 11 1.44 10.15 -0.51
CA ARG A 11 2.91 10.21 -0.38
C ARG A 11 3.49 9.02 0.40
N MET A 12 2.77 8.54 1.41
CA MET A 12 3.15 7.33 2.15
C MET A 12 3.10 6.10 1.25
N ALA A 13 2.02 5.91 0.51
CA ALA A 13 1.87 4.81 -0.44
C ALA A 13 2.96 4.84 -1.54
N HIS A 14 3.27 6.03 -2.06
CA HIS A 14 4.35 6.22 -3.02
C HIS A 14 5.72 5.81 -2.47
N SER A 15 6.05 6.25 -1.25
CA SER A 15 7.30 5.89 -0.58
C SER A 15 7.39 4.38 -0.34
N LEU A 16 6.29 3.78 0.12
CA LEU A 16 6.20 2.34 0.35
C LEU A 16 6.41 1.54 -0.94
N LYS A 17 5.74 1.92 -2.03
CA LYS A 17 5.96 1.35 -3.37
C LYS A 17 7.44 1.37 -3.76
N GLY A 18 8.15 2.48 -3.49
CA GLY A 18 9.59 2.60 -3.72
C GLY A 18 10.40 1.57 -2.93
N THR A 19 10.14 1.44 -1.63
CA THR A 19 10.79 0.45 -0.77
C THR A 19 10.53 -0.99 -1.21
N LEU A 20 9.29 -1.30 -1.59
CA LEU A 20 8.89 -2.64 -2.02
C LEU A 20 9.55 -3.06 -3.34
N ALA A 21 9.74 -2.11 -4.26
CA ALA A 21 10.51 -2.33 -5.48
C ALA A 21 11.98 -2.68 -5.20
N ILE A 22 12.59 -2.06 -4.17
CA ILE A 22 14.00 -2.34 -3.79
C ILE A 22 14.17 -3.76 -3.27
N VAL A 23 13.20 -4.26 -2.49
CA VAL A 23 13.28 -5.59 -1.87
C VAL A 23 12.66 -6.70 -2.74
N GLY A 24 12.17 -6.38 -3.93
CA GLY A 24 11.57 -7.35 -4.86
C GLY A 24 10.21 -7.90 -4.41
N ALA A 25 9.48 -7.17 -3.55
CA ALA A 25 8.16 -7.57 -3.07
C ALA A 25 7.05 -7.09 -4.02
N GLU A 26 6.98 -7.69 -5.21
CA GLU A 26 6.17 -7.15 -6.31
C GLU A 26 4.66 -7.13 -6.04
N ASP A 27 4.09 -8.17 -5.42
CA ASP A 27 2.65 -8.19 -5.08
C ASP A 27 2.28 -7.02 -4.16
N LEU A 28 3.08 -6.77 -3.12
CA LEU A 28 2.90 -5.65 -2.22
C LEU A 28 3.08 -4.31 -2.96
N ARG A 29 4.04 -4.22 -3.88
CA ARG A 29 4.31 -2.99 -4.64
C ARG A 29 3.14 -2.65 -5.55
N GLU A 30 2.52 -3.63 -6.19
CA GLU A 30 1.32 -3.43 -7.00
C GLU A 30 0.16 -2.90 -6.14
N ILE A 31 -0.08 -3.51 -4.97
CA ILE A 31 -1.11 -3.05 -4.05
C ILE A 31 -0.82 -1.62 -3.55
N ALA A 32 0.44 -1.31 -3.20
CA ALA A 32 0.83 0.04 -2.79
C ALA A 32 0.65 1.08 -3.92
N THR A 33 0.81 0.66 -5.18
CA THR A 33 0.53 1.50 -6.35
C THR A 33 -0.97 1.79 -6.49
N LEU A 34 -1.82 0.78 -6.29
CA LEU A 34 -3.27 0.97 -6.29
C LEU A 34 -3.71 1.89 -5.14
N LEU A 35 -3.12 1.72 -3.95
CA LEU A 35 -3.38 2.58 -2.80
C LEU A 35 -2.99 4.04 -3.10
N GLU A 36 -1.80 4.27 -3.65
CA GLU A 36 -1.33 5.61 -4.07
C GLU A 36 -2.34 6.29 -5.00
N TYR A 37 -2.83 5.57 -6.01
CA TYR A 37 -3.79 6.12 -6.97
C TYR A 37 -5.16 6.37 -6.36
N SER A 38 -5.67 5.46 -5.51
CA SER A 38 -6.92 5.70 -4.81
C SER A 38 -6.85 6.90 -3.84
N CYS A 39 -5.70 7.13 -3.19
CA CYS A 39 -5.51 8.30 -2.34
C CYS A 39 -5.38 9.60 -3.16
N ARG A 40 -4.67 9.55 -4.29
CA ARG A 40 -4.55 10.69 -5.22
C ARG A 40 -5.90 11.13 -5.77
N ASP A 41 -6.74 10.16 -6.14
CA ASP A 41 -8.04 10.40 -6.77
C ASP A 41 -9.16 10.53 -5.72
N GLU A 42 -8.83 10.57 -4.43
CA GLU A 42 -9.74 10.69 -3.26
C GLU A 42 -10.87 9.65 -3.23
N LYS A 43 -10.58 8.45 -3.72
CA LYS A 43 -11.50 7.31 -3.81
C LYS A 43 -11.48 6.50 -2.51
N ALA A 44 -12.37 6.83 -1.58
CA ALA A 44 -12.33 6.31 -0.22
C ALA A 44 -12.55 4.79 -0.13
N GLU A 45 -13.56 4.26 -0.78
CA GLU A 45 -13.85 2.82 -0.74
C GLU A 45 -12.70 2.00 -1.34
N GLU A 46 -12.13 2.46 -2.46
CA GLU A 46 -10.97 1.83 -3.07
C GLU A 46 -9.72 1.96 -2.20
N ALA A 47 -9.48 3.10 -1.57
CA ALA A 47 -8.34 3.29 -0.67
C ALA A 47 -8.43 2.37 0.56
N GLU A 48 -9.60 2.25 1.17
CA GLU A 48 -9.85 1.35 2.30
C GLU A 48 -9.66 -0.11 1.88
N LYS A 49 -10.20 -0.50 0.72
CA LYS A 49 -10.02 -1.84 0.16
C LYS A 49 -8.55 -2.14 -0.10
N ASN A 50 -7.82 -1.24 -0.75
CA ASN A 50 -6.41 -1.43 -1.09
C ASN A 50 -5.55 -1.51 0.17
N LEU A 51 -5.86 -0.71 1.20
CA LEU A 51 -5.19 -0.78 2.50
C LEU A 51 -5.42 -2.12 3.20
N ALA A 52 -6.66 -2.61 3.24
CA ALA A 52 -6.97 -3.91 3.85
C ALA A 52 -6.24 -5.07 3.16
N ILE A 53 -6.16 -5.05 1.82
CA ILE A 53 -5.40 -6.04 1.05
C ILE A 53 -3.91 -5.93 1.37
N LEU A 54 -3.37 -4.71 1.41
CA LEU A 54 -1.95 -4.47 1.75
C LEU A 54 -1.59 -5.03 3.13
N GLU A 55 -2.45 -4.79 4.12
CA GLU A 55 -2.27 -5.32 5.48
C GLU A 55 -2.29 -6.84 5.51
N GLN A 56 -3.25 -7.47 4.82
CA GLN A 56 -3.35 -8.92 4.72
C GLN A 56 -2.11 -9.54 4.05
N THR A 57 -1.69 -9.01 2.90
CA THR A 57 -0.52 -9.52 2.18
C THR A 57 0.77 -9.32 2.98
N LYS A 58 0.87 -8.22 3.74
CA LYS A 58 2.01 -7.98 4.64
C LYS A 58 2.08 -9.03 5.75
N GLU A 59 0.97 -9.39 6.37
CA GLU A 59 0.94 -10.46 7.40
C GLU A 59 1.35 -11.82 6.79
N GLN A 60 0.85 -12.15 5.60
CA GLN A 60 1.23 -13.39 4.90
C GLN A 60 2.73 -13.45 4.59
N LEU A 61 3.32 -12.32 4.16
CA LEU A 61 4.76 -12.23 3.93
C LEU A 61 5.56 -12.44 5.22
N ILE A 62 5.16 -11.78 6.31
CA ILE A 62 5.82 -11.94 7.62
C ILE A 62 5.74 -13.40 8.08
N GLU A 63 4.59 -14.04 7.94
CA GLU A 63 4.41 -15.44 8.29
C GLU A 63 5.29 -16.37 7.43
N ALA A 64 5.39 -16.10 6.13
CA ALA A 64 6.26 -16.87 5.23
C ALA A 64 7.74 -16.72 5.59
N LEU A 65 8.19 -15.50 5.90
CA LEU A 65 9.57 -15.22 6.31
C LEU A 65 9.93 -15.89 7.64
N ASN A 66 9.01 -15.98 8.59
CA ASN A 66 9.23 -16.66 9.87
C ASN A 66 9.35 -18.19 9.77
N LYS A 67 9.04 -18.77 8.61
CA LYS A 67 9.11 -20.23 8.34
C LYS A 67 10.40 -20.64 7.62
N ILE A 68 11.25 -19.68 7.24
CA ILE A 68 12.53 -19.90 6.56
C ILE A 68 13.65 -19.81 7.59
#